data_AF-A0A536ISX6-F1
#
_entry.id   AF-A0A536ISX6-F1
#
_cell.length_a   1.000
_cell.length_b   1.000
_cell.length_c   1.000
_cell.angle_alpha   90.00
_cell.angle_beta   90.00
_cell.angle_gamma   90.00
#
_symmetry.space_group_name_H-M   'P 1'
#
loop_
_entity.id
_entity.type
_entity.pdbx_description
1 polymer ?
#
loop_
_entity_poly.entity_id
_entity_poly.type
_entity_poly.pdbx_seq_one_letter_code
_entity_poly.pdbx_strand_id
1 'polypeptide(L)'
;MRVALASSLNVPAVRTLDALGGTAALLEIAHRFGLSRLTDTERYGLGLTIGGGEVRLLDLANAYAALGAQGRLAEPFAVQRVRDRSGAVLYARPAPATRQVLSAEHAYLLSDILSDADARILGFGEVTPFELPFPAAAKSGTSTGARDTWTLGYTPEVAIGVWVGNANGEPLYDVAGIEGAGPIWRDAMMAAALGRRMSWYARPPGVIEAIVCAPTGLLPGPDCPSPVRELFARGTVPTSGERYYSRDADGRVVIDPPLEARTWAHDAGLPLRGERRAGDTPRGVDGRLRIVSPVSGSVFFIAAELAQQQLVLRAAADPGIDRVTFEVDGQVVGEAAGADPQLVWTLQPGRHSLRASARLLDGGTAATTATFEVKGR
;
A
#
# COMPACT_ATOMS: atom_id res chain seq x y z
N MET A 1 -8.39 -1.24 3.21
CA MET A 1 -7.08 -0.62 3.52
C MET A 1 -6.48 -1.07 4.84
N ARG A 2 -7.24 -1.16 5.94
CA ARG A 2 -6.77 -1.62 7.26
C ARG A 2 -5.79 -2.80 7.19
N VAL A 3 -6.27 -3.94 6.69
CA VAL A 3 -5.46 -5.17 6.58
C VAL A 3 -4.21 -4.95 5.72
N ALA A 4 -4.33 -4.26 4.59
CA ALA A 4 -3.20 -4.03 3.69
C ALA A 4 -2.09 -3.17 4.32
N LEU A 5 -2.44 -2.11 5.05
CA LEU A 5 -1.48 -1.25 5.74
C LEU A 5 -0.85 -1.98 6.93
N ALA A 6 -1.68 -2.62 7.76
CA ALA A 6 -1.23 -3.36 8.93
C ALA A 6 -0.30 -4.53 8.53
N SER A 7 -0.66 -5.28 7.49
CA SER A 7 0.11 -6.42 6.95
C SER A 7 1.21 -6.02 5.96
N SER A 8 1.46 -4.72 5.75
CA SER A 8 2.55 -4.23 4.89
C SER A 8 2.54 -4.73 3.44
N LEU A 9 1.35 -4.82 2.83
CA LEU A 9 1.21 -5.34 1.47
C LEU A 9 1.63 -4.30 0.41
N ASN A 10 2.63 -4.63 -0.41
CA ASN A 10 3.18 -3.71 -1.41
C ASN A 10 2.21 -3.37 -2.56
N VAL A 11 1.48 -4.37 -3.09
CA VAL A 11 0.61 -4.15 -4.26
C VAL A 11 -0.53 -3.16 -3.96
N PRO A 12 -1.29 -3.27 -2.84
CA PRO A 12 -2.27 -2.27 -2.47
C PRO A 12 -1.68 -0.87 -2.23
N ALA A 13 -0.47 -0.78 -1.65
CA ALA A 13 0.20 0.50 -1.43
C ALA A 13 0.50 1.22 -2.75
N VAL A 14 1.08 0.51 -3.72
CA VAL A 14 1.36 1.04 -5.07
C VAL A 14 0.09 1.48 -5.78
N ARG A 15 -0.96 0.63 -5.78
CA ARG A 15 -2.26 0.98 -6.39
C ARG A 15 -2.91 2.19 -5.74
N THR A 16 -2.78 2.32 -4.41
CA THR A 16 -3.32 3.46 -3.67
C THR A 16 -2.59 4.74 -4.07
N LEU A 17 -1.25 4.72 -4.14
CA LEU A 17 -0.49 5.90 -4.54
C LEU A 17 -0.84 6.33 -5.97
N ASP A 18 -0.91 5.38 -6.89
CA ASP A 18 -1.28 5.63 -8.30
C ASP A 18 -2.65 6.31 -8.39
N ALA A 19 -3.66 5.77 -7.70
CA ALA A 19 -5.01 6.32 -7.66
C ALA A 19 -5.10 7.73 -7.02
N LEU A 20 -4.14 8.10 -6.17
CA LEU A 20 -4.11 9.39 -5.46
C LEU A 20 -3.26 10.47 -6.15
N GLY A 21 -2.80 10.22 -7.38
CA GLY A 21 -2.01 11.19 -8.15
C GLY A 21 -0.50 10.95 -8.11
N GLY A 22 -0.07 9.74 -7.73
CA GLY A 22 1.31 9.30 -7.84
C GLY A 22 2.27 9.99 -6.86
N THR A 23 3.55 9.99 -7.21
CA THR A 23 4.67 10.42 -6.36
C THR A 23 4.50 11.83 -5.79
N ALA A 24 3.89 12.76 -6.54
CA ALA A 24 3.68 14.14 -6.11
C ALA A 24 2.80 14.22 -4.83
N ALA A 25 1.72 13.43 -4.77
CA ALA A 25 0.84 13.39 -3.61
C ALA A 25 1.55 12.86 -2.36
N LEU A 26 2.39 11.82 -2.53
CA LEU A 26 3.19 11.28 -1.44
C LEU A 26 4.26 12.26 -0.96
N LEU A 27 4.92 12.99 -1.86
CA LEU A 27 5.92 13.98 -1.48
C LEU A 27 5.30 15.16 -0.73
N GLU A 28 4.13 15.64 -1.14
CA GLU A 28 3.40 16.70 -0.44
C GLU A 28 3.14 16.33 1.02
N ILE A 29 2.58 15.14 1.27
CA ILE A 29 2.32 14.69 2.64
C ILE A 29 3.61 14.39 3.41
N ALA A 30 4.62 13.77 2.78
CA ALA A 30 5.90 13.47 3.42
C ALA A 30 6.61 14.75 3.88
N HIS A 31 6.65 15.79 3.03
CA HIS A 31 7.22 17.09 3.38
C HIS A 31 6.43 17.79 4.47
N ARG A 32 5.10 17.67 4.50
CA ARG A 32 4.28 18.16 5.62
C ARG A 32 4.68 17.52 6.94
N PHE A 33 5.09 16.26 6.95
CA PHE A 33 5.59 15.56 8.13
C PHE A 33 7.09 15.80 8.44
N GLY A 34 7.77 16.66 7.67
CA GLY A 34 9.17 17.04 7.90
C GLY A 34 10.20 16.19 7.16
N LEU A 35 9.77 15.28 6.27
CA LEU A 35 10.66 14.46 5.43
C LEU A 35 11.19 15.23 4.21
N SER A 36 11.71 16.43 4.44
CA SER A 36 12.08 17.41 3.41
C SER A 36 13.27 17.01 2.52
N ARG A 37 13.98 15.94 2.86
CA ARG A 37 15.10 15.41 2.05
C ARG A 37 14.68 14.52 0.90
N LEU A 38 13.39 14.16 0.82
CA LEU A 38 12.85 13.46 -0.34
C LEU A 38 12.68 14.46 -1.49
N THR A 39 13.75 14.72 -2.24
CA THR A 39 13.79 15.76 -3.29
C THR A 39 13.97 15.21 -4.69
N ASP A 40 14.42 13.95 -4.84
CA ASP A 40 14.74 13.34 -6.14
C ASP A 40 13.48 12.77 -6.82
N THR A 41 12.56 13.67 -7.17
CA THR A 41 11.22 13.31 -7.65
C THR A 41 11.21 12.48 -8.93
N GLU A 42 12.22 12.67 -9.80
CA GLU A 42 12.34 11.95 -11.08
C GLU A 42 12.79 10.50 -10.88
N ARG A 43 13.59 10.23 -9.85
CA ARG A 43 14.13 8.89 -9.56
C ARG A 43 13.17 8.01 -8.78
N TYR A 44 12.31 8.57 -7.93
CA TYR A 44 11.52 7.74 -7.01
C TYR A 44 10.41 6.94 -7.70
N GLY A 45 9.70 7.55 -8.66
CA GLY A 45 8.51 6.96 -9.28
C GLY A 45 7.50 6.43 -8.26
N LEU A 46 6.72 5.40 -8.63
CA LEU A 46 5.84 4.70 -7.69
C LEU A 46 6.62 3.90 -6.63
N GLY A 47 7.90 3.60 -6.87
CA GLY A 47 8.78 2.91 -5.93
C GLY A 47 8.97 3.65 -4.60
N LEU A 48 8.66 4.96 -4.55
CA LEU A 48 8.65 5.71 -3.30
C LEU A 48 7.73 5.08 -2.24
N THR A 49 6.57 4.55 -2.65
CA THR A 49 5.57 3.99 -1.72
C THR A 49 6.02 2.72 -1.02
N ILE A 50 7.07 2.07 -1.53
CA ILE A 50 7.67 0.87 -0.94
C ILE A 50 9.04 1.15 -0.31
N GLY A 51 9.37 2.44 -0.06
CA GLY A 51 10.59 2.83 0.64
C GLY A 51 11.79 3.11 -0.26
N GLY A 52 11.59 3.46 -1.54
CA GLY A 52 12.68 3.83 -2.45
C GLY A 52 13.36 5.19 -2.18
N GLY A 53 12.99 5.89 -1.10
CA GLY A 53 13.54 7.18 -0.72
C GLY A 53 14.27 7.14 0.62
N GLU A 54 15.44 7.76 0.68
CA GLU A 54 16.28 7.81 1.88
C GLU A 54 15.83 8.91 2.86
N VAL A 55 15.76 8.59 4.15
CA VAL A 55 15.40 9.54 5.21
C VAL A 55 16.30 9.35 6.44
N ARG A 56 16.45 10.41 7.26
CA ARG A 56 17.12 10.26 8.56
C ARG A 56 16.16 9.62 9.56
N LEU A 57 16.68 8.71 10.39
CA LEU A 57 15.91 8.07 11.46
C LEU A 57 15.21 9.08 12.37
N LEU A 58 15.89 10.17 12.75
CA LEU A 58 15.29 11.22 13.60
C LEU A 58 14.07 11.89 12.94
N ASP A 59 14.15 12.18 11.63
CA ASP A 59 13.06 12.84 10.91
C ASP A 59 11.84 11.90 10.79
N LEU A 60 12.10 10.62 10.52
CA LEU A 60 11.05 9.60 10.43
C LEU A 60 10.43 9.29 11.80
N ALA A 61 11.23 9.18 12.86
CA ALA A 61 10.73 9.02 14.22
C ALA A 61 9.87 10.23 14.66
N ASN A 62 10.27 11.45 14.28
CA ASN A 62 9.48 12.65 14.55
C ASN A 62 8.17 12.69 13.74
N ALA A 63 8.15 12.18 12.51
CA ALA A 63 6.92 12.02 11.74
C ALA A 63 5.93 11.07 12.45
N TYR A 64 6.42 9.95 13.00
CA TYR A 64 5.61 9.04 13.82
C TYR A 64 5.21 9.67 15.16
N ALA A 65 6.07 10.49 15.78
CA ALA A 65 5.70 11.28 16.95
C ALA A 65 4.54 12.25 16.66
N ALA A 66 4.50 12.84 15.46
CA ALA A 66 3.39 13.69 15.05
C ALA A 66 2.08 12.89 14.89
N LEU A 67 2.14 11.66 14.38
CA LEU A 67 0.97 10.77 14.37
C LEU A 67 0.49 10.49 15.80
N GLY A 68 1.42 10.17 16.70
CA GLY A 68 1.12 9.96 18.12
C GLY A 68 0.58 11.21 18.83
N ALA A 69 0.99 12.38 18.37
CA ALA A 69 0.47 13.67 18.82
C ALA A 69 -0.81 14.10 18.08
N GLN A 70 -1.59 13.17 17.53
CA GLN A 70 -2.85 13.41 16.81
C GLN A 70 -2.68 14.40 15.65
N GLY A 71 -1.59 14.24 14.90
CA GLY A 71 -1.25 15.03 13.72
C GLY A 71 -0.57 16.37 14.00
N ARG A 72 -0.10 16.62 15.24
CA ARG A 72 0.67 17.83 15.58
C ARG A 72 2.17 17.56 15.46
N LEU A 73 2.81 18.21 14.50
CA LEU A 73 4.26 18.16 14.33
C LEU A 73 4.94 19.24 15.17
N ALA A 74 6.02 18.88 15.86
CA ALA A 74 6.93 19.79 16.54
C ALA A 74 8.35 19.58 16.03
N GLU A 75 9.20 20.60 16.18
CA GLU A 75 10.64 20.45 15.90
C GLU A 75 11.30 19.64 17.03
N PRO A 76 12.07 18.57 16.71
CA PRO A 76 12.78 17.80 17.72
C PRO A 76 13.94 18.62 18.32
N PHE A 77 14.17 18.46 19.62
CA PHE A 77 15.27 19.13 20.32
C PHE A 77 15.88 18.23 21.41
N ALA A 78 17.17 18.43 21.69
CA ALA A 78 17.88 17.68 22.73
C ALA A 78 18.14 18.50 24.01
N VAL A 79 18.20 19.83 23.91
CA VAL A 79 18.55 20.71 25.03
C VAL A 79 17.31 21.47 25.49
N GLN A 80 16.81 21.15 26.68
CA GLN A 80 15.68 21.88 27.29
C GLN A 80 16.14 23.07 28.12
N ARG A 81 17.23 22.92 28.89
CA ARG A 81 17.70 23.93 29.83
C ARG A 81 19.20 23.79 30.11
N VAL A 82 19.91 24.91 30.18
CA VAL A 82 21.33 24.98 30.57
C VAL A 82 21.44 25.86 31.81
N ARG A 83 22.23 25.41 32.79
CA ARG A 83 22.50 26.14 34.04
C ARG A 83 24.01 26.26 34.26
N ASP A 84 24.43 27.34 34.90
CA ASP A 84 25.81 27.49 35.37
C ASP A 84 26.04 26.80 36.73
N ARG A 85 27.28 26.87 37.24
CA ARG A 85 27.68 26.30 38.54
C ARG A 85 26.91 26.87 39.75
N SER A 86 26.39 28.08 39.63
CA SER A 86 25.59 28.73 40.69
C SER A 86 24.13 28.30 40.65
N GLY A 87 23.72 27.59 39.59
CA GLY A 87 22.35 27.19 39.33
C GLY A 87 21.56 28.21 38.49
N ALA A 88 22.18 29.30 38.06
CA ALA A 88 21.53 30.31 37.22
C ALA A 88 21.23 29.73 35.84
N VAL A 89 20.03 29.97 35.33
CA VAL A 89 19.58 29.46 34.02
C VAL A 89 20.18 30.34 32.92
N LEU A 90 21.09 29.77 32.12
CA LEU A 90 21.70 30.43 30.97
C LEU A 90 20.84 30.31 29.72
N TYR A 91 20.10 29.22 29.62
CA TYR A 91 19.20 28.94 28.51
C TYR A 91 18.03 28.09 29.00
N ALA A 92 16.83 28.42 28.54
CA ALA A 92 15.65 27.56 28.64
C ALA A 92 14.93 27.62 27.30
N ARG A 93 14.63 26.46 26.71
CA ARG A 93 13.89 26.40 25.47
C ARG A 93 12.44 26.82 25.72
N PRO A 94 11.86 27.73 24.92
CA PRO A 94 10.43 28.02 25.00
C PRO A 94 9.61 26.77 24.68
N ALA A 95 8.32 26.79 25.05
CA ALA A 95 7.41 25.72 24.65
C ALA A 95 7.45 25.53 23.13
N PRO A 96 7.55 24.28 22.62
CA PRO A 96 7.67 24.05 21.20
C PRO A 96 6.41 24.51 20.48
N ALA A 97 6.60 25.31 19.42
CA ALA A 97 5.52 25.59 18.49
C ALA A 97 5.12 24.29 17.79
N THR A 98 3.81 24.07 17.63
CA THR A 98 3.28 22.90 16.92
C THR A 98 2.53 23.35 15.67
N ARG A 99 2.59 22.52 14.63
CA ARG A 99 1.82 22.69 13.39
C ARG A 99 0.93 21.49 13.19
N GLN A 100 -0.35 21.71 12.90
CA GLN A 100 -1.25 20.63 12.51
C GLN A 100 -0.92 20.19 11.08
N VAL A 101 -0.45 18.95 10.92
CA VAL A 101 -0.02 18.38 9.63
C VAL A 101 -0.96 17.30 9.10
N LEU A 102 -1.79 16.74 9.97
CA LEU A 102 -2.86 15.78 9.67
C LEU A 102 -4.00 16.01 10.66
N SER A 103 -5.27 15.86 10.30
CA SER A 103 -6.36 16.00 11.29
C SER A 103 -6.28 14.92 12.39
N ALA A 104 -6.82 15.19 13.57
CA ALA A 104 -6.89 14.21 14.66
C ALA A 104 -7.67 12.94 14.25
N GLU A 105 -8.74 13.07 13.45
CA GLU A 105 -9.53 11.95 12.95
C GLU A 105 -8.68 10.98 12.12
N HIS A 106 -7.98 11.47 11.10
CA HIS A 106 -7.09 10.63 10.28
C HIS A 106 -5.91 10.06 11.08
N ALA A 107 -5.32 10.82 12.01
CA ALA A 107 -4.25 10.32 12.88
C ALA A 107 -4.76 9.19 13.80
N TYR A 108 -5.98 9.31 14.33
CA TYR A 108 -6.66 8.28 15.10
C TYR A 108 -6.92 7.03 14.26
N LEU A 109 -7.45 7.16 13.03
CA LEU A 109 -7.67 6.02 12.14
C LEU A 109 -6.37 5.28 11.80
N LEU A 110 -5.28 6.02 11.54
CA LEU A 110 -3.97 5.41 11.33
C LEU A 110 -3.46 4.70 12.59
N SER A 111 -3.63 5.31 13.76
CA SER A 111 -3.23 4.70 15.04
C SER A 111 -4.02 3.42 15.30
N ASP A 112 -5.32 3.44 15.04
CA ASP A 112 -6.23 2.30 15.21
C ASP A 112 -5.81 1.13 14.30
N ILE A 113 -5.60 1.38 13.00
CA ILE A 113 -5.09 0.37 12.06
C ILE A 113 -3.73 -0.18 12.48
N LEU A 114 -2.80 0.72 12.87
CA LEU A 114 -1.44 0.33 13.25
C LEU A 114 -1.36 -0.24 14.67
N SER A 115 -2.44 -0.26 15.44
CA SER A 115 -2.50 -0.93 16.76
C SER A 115 -3.21 -2.29 16.72
N ASP A 116 -3.87 -2.58 15.60
CA ASP A 116 -4.68 -3.78 15.41
C ASP A 116 -3.78 -5.00 15.16
N ALA A 117 -3.82 -5.97 16.09
CA ALA A 117 -3.06 -7.21 16.00
C ALA A 117 -3.65 -8.15 14.93
N ASP A 118 -4.98 -8.24 14.84
CA ASP A 118 -5.67 -9.13 13.91
C ASP A 118 -5.44 -8.69 12.45
N ALA A 119 -5.45 -7.38 12.20
CA ALA A 119 -5.20 -6.83 10.87
C ALA A 119 -3.79 -7.13 10.33
N ARG A 120 -2.85 -7.54 11.19
CA ARG A 120 -1.46 -7.89 10.85
C ARG A 120 -1.24 -9.36 10.53
N ILE A 121 -2.15 -10.24 10.94
CA ILE A 121 -1.95 -11.69 10.89
C ILE A 121 -1.58 -12.16 9.48
N LEU A 122 -2.23 -11.60 8.46
CA LEU A 122 -1.94 -11.94 7.06
C LEU A 122 -0.48 -11.69 6.66
N GLY A 123 0.15 -10.63 7.18
CA GLY A 123 1.52 -10.26 6.83
C GLY A 123 2.59 -10.85 7.76
N PHE A 124 2.27 -11.03 9.04
CA PHE A 124 3.26 -11.31 10.08
C PHE A 124 2.97 -12.52 10.96
N GLY A 125 1.81 -13.17 10.80
CA GLY A 125 1.34 -14.20 11.71
C GLY A 125 0.77 -13.62 13.01
N GLU A 126 0.40 -14.51 13.93
CA GLU A 126 -0.34 -14.17 15.15
C GLU A 126 0.52 -13.52 16.25
N VAL A 127 1.78 -13.93 16.38
CA VAL A 127 2.66 -13.46 17.45
C VAL A 127 3.77 -12.63 16.86
N THR A 128 3.81 -11.35 17.23
CA THR A 128 4.79 -10.39 16.73
C THR A 128 5.48 -9.65 17.87
N PRO A 129 6.64 -9.02 17.63
CA PRO A 129 7.25 -8.10 18.60
C PRO A 129 6.41 -6.85 18.89
N PHE A 130 5.28 -6.64 18.20
CA PHE A 130 4.37 -5.53 18.47
C PHE A 130 3.38 -5.84 19.60
N GLU A 131 3.33 -7.10 20.06
CA GLU A 131 2.52 -7.50 21.20
C GLU A 131 3.12 -6.98 22.51
N LEU A 132 2.46 -5.96 23.06
CA LEU A 132 2.81 -5.25 24.29
C LEU A 132 1.66 -5.35 25.29
N PRO A 133 1.93 -5.23 26.61
CA PRO A 133 0.89 -5.22 27.64
C PRO A 133 0.07 -3.91 27.66
N PHE A 134 0.24 -3.05 26.66
CA PHE A 134 -0.48 -1.80 26.46
C PHE A 134 -0.59 -1.52 24.96
N PRO A 135 -1.61 -0.75 24.51
CA PRO A 135 -1.76 -0.42 23.10
C PRO A 135 -0.60 0.42 22.56
N ALA A 136 -0.11 0.08 21.38
CA ALA A 136 0.86 0.87 20.64
C ALA A 136 0.60 0.75 19.14
N ALA A 137 0.79 1.85 18.40
CA ALA A 137 0.85 1.81 16.96
C ALA A 137 2.26 1.47 16.52
N ALA A 138 2.44 0.57 15.54
CA ALA A 138 3.75 0.17 15.06
C ALA A 138 3.79 -0.12 13.56
N LYS A 139 4.95 0.02 12.93
CA LYS A 139 5.16 -0.37 11.55
C LYS A 139 6.60 -0.84 11.34
N SER A 140 6.72 -2.06 10.81
CA SER A 140 7.99 -2.60 10.30
C SER A 140 8.35 -2.02 8.92
N GLY A 141 9.63 -2.03 8.59
CA GLY A 141 10.16 -1.75 7.27
C GLY A 141 11.33 -2.68 6.94
N THR A 142 11.47 -3.06 5.68
CA THR A 142 12.58 -3.87 5.16
C THR A 142 12.99 -3.31 3.82
N SER A 143 14.25 -2.92 3.65
CA SER A 143 14.74 -2.41 2.38
C SER A 143 15.02 -3.54 1.39
N THR A 144 15.03 -3.20 0.10
CA THR A 144 15.37 -4.13 -0.99
C THR A 144 16.76 -4.73 -0.76
N GLY A 145 16.88 -6.05 -0.96
CA GLY A 145 18.13 -6.77 -0.71
C GLY A 145 18.49 -6.89 0.77
N ALA A 146 17.52 -6.71 1.67
CA ALA A 146 17.66 -6.89 3.12
C ALA A 146 18.80 -6.08 3.76
N ARG A 147 19.11 -4.88 3.25
CA ARG A 147 20.19 -4.04 3.80
C ARG A 147 19.84 -3.39 5.12
N ASP A 148 18.57 -3.06 5.29
CA ASP A 148 18.05 -2.31 6.42
C ASP A 148 16.77 -2.93 6.94
N THR A 149 16.66 -2.97 8.26
CA THR A 149 15.42 -3.24 8.97
C THR A 149 15.05 -2.04 9.82
N TRP A 150 13.77 -1.69 9.79
CA TRP A 150 13.23 -0.56 10.50
C TRP A 150 12.02 -0.99 11.33
N THR A 151 11.84 -0.38 12.48
CA THR A 151 10.58 -0.41 13.21
C THR A 151 10.34 0.96 13.83
N LEU A 152 9.24 1.59 13.45
CA LEU A 152 8.77 2.82 14.07
C LEU A 152 7.46 2.53 14.79
N GLY A 153 7.28 3.08 15.98
CA GLY A 153 6.02 2.94 16.69
C GLY A 153 5.87 3.93 17.82
N TYR A 154 4.65 4.07 18.32
CA TYR A 154 4.30 5.13 19.27
C TYR A 154 3.08 4.81 20.12
N THR A 155 3.04 5.47 21.27
CA THR A 155 1.85 5.77 22.07
C THR A 155 1.66 7.30 22.12
N PRO A 156 0.63 7.85 22.78
CA PRO A 156 0.52 9.29 23.00
C PRO A 156 1.73 9.91 23.72
N GLU A 157 2.45 9.13 24.53
CA GLU A 157 3.54 9.60 25.41
C GLU A 157 4.93 9.50 24.79
N VAL A 158 5.14 8.60 23.83
CA VAL A 158 6.47 8.33 23.27
C VAL A 158 6.36 7.77 21.85
N ALA A 159 7.26 8.20 20.98
CA ALA A 159 7.55 7.56 19.71
C ALA A 159 8.98 7.05 19.72
N ILE A 160 9.17 5.81 19.28
CA ILE A 160 10.47 5.14 19.20
C ILE A 160 10.67 4.66 17.77
N GLY A 161 11.84 4.98 17.22
CA GLY A 161 12.29 4.47 15.93
C GLY A 161 13.57 3.69 16.09
N VAL A 162 13.61 2.50 15.51
CA VAL A 162 14.78 1.61 15.49
C VAL A 162 15.15 1.33 14.05
N TRP A 163 16.45 1.42 13.76
CA TRP A 163 17.08 0.95 12.54
C TRP A 163 18.16 -0.05 12.91
N VAL A 164 18.24 -1.15 12.16
CA VAL A 164 19.34 -2.10 12.19
C VAL A 164 19.79 -2.33 10.76
N GLY A 165 21.10 -2.20 10.53
CA GLY A 165 21.74 -2.38 9.23
C GLY A 165 23.25 -2.33 9.40
N ASN A 166 23.98 -2.78 8.38
CA ASN A 166 25.42 -2.65 8.37
C ASN A 166 25.81 -1.22 7.94
N ALA A 167 26.68 -0.57 8.70
CA ALA A 167 27.12 0.80 8.40
C ALA A 167 27.88 0.93 7.06
N ASN A 168 28.41 -0.18 6.53
CA ASN A 168 29.02 -0.27 5.21
C ASN A 168 28.02 -0.53 4.08
N GLY A 169 26.72 -0.66 4.39
CA GLY A 169 25.64 -0.89 3.45
C GLY A 169 25.51 -2.34 2.97
N GLU A 170 26.30 -3.29 3.48
CA GLU A 170 26.18 -4.70 3.12
C GLU A 170 24.83 -5.30 3.56
N PRO A 171 24.25 -6.25 2.81
CA PRO A 171 23.03 -6.94 3.20
C PRO A 171 23.09 -7.57 4.59
N LEU A 172 21.98 -7.55 5.31
CA LEU A 172 21.75 -8.41 6.46
C LEU A 172 21.47 -9.84 5.97
N TYR A 173 21.91 -10.84 6.72
CA TYR A 173 21.72 -12.24 6.36
C TYR A 173 20.42 -12.77 6.97
N ASP A 174 19.41 -13.02 6.13
CA ASP A 174 18.10 -13.60 6.52
C ASP A 174 17.39 -12.87 7.69
N VAL A 175 17.32 -11.53 7.64
CA VAL A 175 16.61 -10.74 8.68
C VAL A 175 15.54 -9.85 8.05
N ALA A 176 14.27 -10.17 8.31
CA ALA A 176 13.16 -9.29 7.99
C ALA A 176 13.04 -8.13 8.99
N GLY A 177 12.30 -7.08 8.62
CA GLY A 177 12.06 -5.88 9.45
C GLY A 177 11.60 -6.20 10.88
N ILE A 178 10.68 -7.18 10.96
CA ILE A 178 10.07 -7.65 12.20
C ILE A 178 11.01 -8.52 13.04
N GLU A 179 12.07 -9.09 12.46
CA GLU A 179 13.04 -9.95 13.15
C GLU A 179 14.25 -9.15 13.64
N GLY A 180 14.66 -8.11 12.90
CA GLY A 180 15.80 -7.26 13.24
C GLY A 180 15.45 -6.12 14.20
N ALA A 181 14.80 -5.08 13.68
CA ALA A 181 14.46 -3.87 14.44
C ALA A 181 13.28 -4.08 15.42
N GLY A 182 12.38 -5.02 15.11
CA GLY A 182 11.16 -5.28 15.88
C GLY A 182 11.40 -5.61 17.38
N PRO A 183 12.23 -6.61 17.71
CA PRO A 183 12.48 -6.98 19.11
C PRO A 183 13.16 -5.86 19.91
N ILE A 184 14.10 -5.13 19.31
CA ILE A 184 14.76 -3.98 19.95
C ILE A 184 13.74 -2.87 20.24
N TRP A 185 12.83 -2.60 19.29
CA TRP A 185 11.76 -1.63 19.50
C TRP A 185 10.85 -2.06 20.65
N ARG A 186 10.48 -3.34 20.72
CA ARG A 186 9.66 -3.89 21.80
C ARG A 186 10.30 -3.66 23.16
N ASP A 187 11.57 -4.01 23.31
CA ASP A 187 12.29 -3.85 24.58
C ASP A 187 12.42 -2.38 24.98
N ALA A 188 12.63 -1.49 24.01
CA ALA A 188 12.65 -0.05 24.24
C ALA A 188 11.28 0.49 24.72
N MET A 189 10.17 0.02 24.14
CA MET A 189 8.81 0.38 24.58
C MET A 189 8.51 -0.14 25.98
N MET A 190 8.88 -1.40 26.27
CA MET A 190 8.75 -2.01 27.59
C MET A 190 9.56 -1.23 28.64
N ALA A 191 10.80 -0.84 28.31
CA ALA A 191 11.64 -0.03 29.19
C ALA A 191 11.03 1.36 29.42
N ALA A 192 10.48 2.00 28.38
CA ALA A 192 9.79 3.28 28.52
C ALA A 192 8.55 3.19 29.44
N ALA A 193 7.84 2.06 29.39
CA ALA A 193 6.66 1.81 30.22
C ALA A 193 6.97 1.62 31.71
N LEU A 194 8.22 1.31 32.09
CA LEU A 194 8.63 1.26 33.49
C LEU A 194 8.56 2.63 34.18
N GLY A 195 8.83 3.70 33.42
CA GLY A 195 8.84 5.08 33.94
C GLY A 195 7.60 5.90 33.59
N ARG A 196 6.68 5.35 32.79
CA ARG A 196 5.53 6.08 32.23
C ARG A 196 4.33 5.17 32.08
N ARG A 197 3.15 5.66 32.48
CA ARG A 197 1.89 5.01 32.13
C ARG A 197 1.61 5.25 30.64
N MET A 198 1.54 4.17 29.88
CA MET A 198 1.15 4.21 28.47
C MET A 198 -0.37 4.30 28.37
N SER A 199 -0.88 5.34 27.70
CA SER A 199 -2.32 5.53 27.49
C SER A 199 -2.69 5.29 26.02
N TRP A 200 -3.99 5.40 25.73
CA TRP A 200 -4.50 5.33 24.37
C TRP A 200 -5.47 6.47 24.09
N TYR A 201 -5.65 6.79 22.81
CA TYR A 201 -6.45 7.93 22.39
C TYR A 201 -7.93 7.75 22.71
N ALA A 202 -8.56 8.82 23.18
CA ALA A 202 -10.01 8.93 23.10
C ALA A 202 -10.42 9.09 21.62
N ARG A 203 -11.51 8.42 21.21
CA ARG A 203 -12.05 8.55 19.86
C ARG A 203 -12.48 10.01 19.59
N PRO A 204 -11.94 10.68 18.56
CA PRO A 204 -12.39 12.04 18.21
C PRO A 204 -13.87 12.05 17.79
N PRO A 205 -14.66 13.10 18.10
CA PRO A 205 -16.08 13.20 17.72
C PRO A 205 -16.35 13.15 16.20
N GLY A 206 -15.33 13.46 15.40
CA GLY A 206 -15.36 13.35 13.93
C GLY A 206 -15.17 11.92 13.41
N VAL A 207 -14.84 10.95 14.27
CA VAL A 207 -14.73 9.53 13.90
C VAL A 207 -16.05 8.82 14.19
N ILE A 208 -16.65 8.26 13.14
CA ILE A 208 -17.91 7.53 13.19
C ILE A 208 -17.70 6.08 12.78
N GLU A 209 -18.69 5.24 13.07
CA GLU A 209 -18.67 3.82 12.72
C GLU A 209 -19.74 3.53 11.68
N ALA A 210 -19.43 2.64 10.73
CA ALA A 210 -20.38 2.14 9.75
C ALA A 210 -20.11 0.66 9.47
N ILE A 211 -21.15 -0.06 9.01
CA ILE A 211 -20.99 -1.43 8.55
C ILE A 211 -20.65 -1.40 7.06
N VAL A 212 -19.59 -2.10 6.68
CA VAL A 212 -19.15 -2.29 5.29
C VAL A 212 -18.94 -3.76 4.99
N CYS A 213 -18.98 -4.14 3.72
CA CYS A 213 -18.60 -5.47 3.29
C CYS A 213 -17.06 -5.57 3.21
N ALA A 214 -16.43 -6.42 4.03
CA ALA A 214 -14.97 -6.44 4.19
C ALA A 214 -14.20 -6.60 2.86
N PRO A 215 -14.61 -7.48 1.92
CA PRO A 215 -13.89 -7.66 0.65
C PRO A 215 -13.94 -6.44 -0.27
N THR A 216 -14.99 -5.62 -0.20
CA THR A 216 -15.24 -4.54 -1.16
C THR A 216 -15.03 -3.14 -0.56
N GLY A 217 -15.16 -3.01 0.77
CA GLY A 217 -15.15 -1.74 1.50
C GLY A 217 -16.38 -0.86 1.27
N LEU A 218 -17.40 -1.36 0.54
CA LEU A 218 -18.64 -0.64 0.24
C LEU A 218 -19.77 -1.04 1.21
N LEU A 219 -20.92 -0.36 1.16
CA LEU A 219 -22.07 -0.72 2.00
C LEU A 219 -22.51 -2.16 1.68
N PRO A 220 -22.80 -3.00 2.70
CA PRO A 220 -23.06 -4.42 2.48
C PRO A 220 -24.38 -4.65 1.74
N GLY A 221 -24.34 -5.53 0.73
CA GLY A 221 -25.53 -6.12 0.12
C GLY A 221 -26.01 -7.35 0.90
N PRO A 222 -27.15 -7.94 0.49
CA PRO A 222 -27.73 -9.10 1.16
C PRO A 222 -26.84 -10.35 1.10
N ASP A 223 -25.95 -10.42 0.10
CA ASP A 223 -25.07 -11.56 -0.13
C ASP A 223 -23.62 -11.30 0.26
N CYS A 224 -23.35 -10.17 0.94
CA CYS A 224 -22.01 -9.88 1.45
C CYS A 224 -21.58 -10.99 2.43
N PRO A 225 -20.43 -11.67 2.20
CA PRO A 225 -20.02 -12.81 3.01
C PRO A 225 -19.46 -12.42 4.38
N SER A 226 -19.01 -11.18 4.53
CA SER A 226 -18.35 -10.71 5.75
C SER A 226 -18.63 -9.22 5.97
N PRO A 227 -19.81 -8.87 6.54
CA PRO A 227 -20.07 -7.52 6.99
C PRO A 227 -19.26 -7.24 8.26
N VAL A 228 -18.53 -6.12 8.27
CA VAL A 228 -17.67 -5.70 9.40
C VAL A 228 -18.00 -4.28 9.81
N ARG A 229 -17.86 -3.99 11.10
CA ARG A 229 -17.90 -2.61 11.61
C ARG A 229 -16.53 -1.98 11.39
N GLU A 230 -16.52 -0.79 10.83
CA GLU A 230 -15.29 -0.07 10.55
C GLU A 230 -15.44 1.41 10.89
N LEU A 231 -14.32 2.05 11.21
CA LEU A 231 -14.22 3.45 11.58
C LEU A 231 -13.94 4.32 10.36
N PHE A 232 -14.61 5.47 10.31
CA PHE A 232 -14.50 6.45 9.23
C PHE A 232 -14.39 7.85 9.80
N ALA A 233 -13.66 8.71 9.08
CA ALA A 233 -13.83 10.14 9.27
C ALA A 233 -15.24 10.53 8.78
N ARG A 234 -15.92 11.43 9.49
CA ARG A 234 -17.26 11.88 9.12
C ARG A 234 -17.24 12.41 7.68
N GLY A 235 -18.17 11.93 6.87
CA GLY A 235 -18.28 12.29 5.45
C GLY A 235 -17.49 11.39 4.49
N THR A 236 -16.72 10.40 4.99
CA THR A 236 -15.97 9.45 4.16
C THR A 236 -16.55 8.04 4.15
N VAL A 237 -17.71 7.82 4.79
CA VAL A 237 -18.43 6.53 4.72
C VAL A 237 -18.86 6.29 3.26
N PRO A 238 -18.69 5.07 2.72
CA PRO A 238 -19.14 4.77 1.36
C PRO A 238 -20.64 5.02 1.22
N THR A 239 -21.05 5.63 0.10
CA THR A 239 -22.47 5.89 -0.20
C THR A 239 -23.08 4.86 -1.14
N SER A 240 -22.24 4.05 -1.80
CA SER A 240 -22.67 3.00 -2.71
C SER A 240 -22.70 1.63 -2.04
N GLY A 241 -23.72 0.84 -2.36
CA GLY A 241 -23.78 -0.60 -2.06
C GLY A 241 -22.76 -1.39 -2.89
N GLU A 242 -22.22 -2.44 -2.30
CA GLU A 242 -21.43 -3.43 -3.02
C GLU A 242 -22.28 -4.17 -4.05
N ARG A 243 -21.65 -4.57 -5.17
CA ARG A 243 -22.26 -5.38 -6.24
C ARG A 243 -21.42 -6.60 -6.57
N TYR A 244 -20.46 -6.89 -5.71
CA TYR A 244 -19.44 -7.89 -5.93
C TYR A 244 -20.01 -9.27 -5.66
N TYR A 245 -20.89 -9.40 -4.67
CA TYR A 245 -21.56 -10.65 -4.33
C TYR A 245 -23.03 -10.57 -4.71
N SER A 246 -23.53 -11.62 -5.34
CA SER A 246 -24.95 -11.74 -5.69
C SER A 246 -25.35 -13.20 -5.78
N ARG A 247 -26.64 -13.52 -5.71
CA ARG A 247 -27.13 -14.87 -6.03
C ARG A 247 -27.48 -15.03 -7.51
N ASP A 248 -27.09 -16.17 -8.08
CA ASP A 248 -27.58 -16.62 -9.39
C ASP A 248 -29.01 -17.19 -9.30
N ALA A 249 -29.56 -17.61 -10.44
CA ALA A 249 -30.91 -18.17 -10.52
C ALA A 249 -31.11 -19.45 -9.68
N ASP A 250 -30.04 -20.16 -9.35
CA ASP A 250 -30.06 -21.36 -8.51
C ASP A 250 -29.80 -21.04 -7.03
N GLY A 251 -29.75 -19.76 -6.66
CA GLY A 251 -29.52 -19.29 -5.30
C GLY A 251 -28.07 -19.41 -4.82
N ARG A 252 -27.11 -19.72 -5.72
CA ARG A 252 -25.68 -19.80 -5.38
C ARG A 252 -25.08 -18.41 -5.36
N VAL A 253 -24.22 -18.13 -4.39
CA VAL A 253 -23.46 -16.87 -4.35
C VAL A 253 -22.42 -16.91 -5.47
N VAL A 254 -22.50 -15.95 -6.38
CA VAL A 254 -21.55 -15.69 -7.47
C VAL A 254 -20.87 -14.34 -7.25
N ILE A 255 -19.67 -14.18 -7.79
CA ILE A 255 -18.87 -12.97 -7.63
C ILE A 255 -18.61 -12.22 -8.94
N ASP A 256 -18.57 -10.89 -8.89
CA ASP A 256 -18.21 -10.02 -10.02
C ASP A 256 -16.98 -9.16 -9.71
N PRO A 257 -15.77 -9.77 -9.69
CA PRO A 257 -14.54 -9.07 -9.43
C PRO A 257 -14.11 -8.13 -10.57
N PRO A 258 -13.27 -7.11 -10.26
CA PRO A 258 -12.53 -6.37 -11.27
C PRO A 258 -11.85 -7.32 -12.25
N LEU A 259 -11.77 -6.91 -13.52
CA LEU A 259 -11.30 -7.76 -14.62
C LEU A 259 -9.92 -8.38 -14.32
N GLU A 260 -9.03 -7.63 -13.68
CA GLU A 260 -7.69 -8.10 -13.29
C GLU A 260 -7.66 -9.21 -12.22
N ALA A 261 -8.77 -9.41 -11.49
CA ALA A 261 -8.89 -10.39 -10.42
C ALA A 261 -9.75 -11.60 -10.82
N ARG A 262 -10.34 -11.60 -12.03
CA ARG A 262 -11.20 -12.70 -12.51
C ARG A 262 -10.44 -14.00 -12.70
N THR A 263 -9.21 -13.96 -13.23
CA THR A 263 -8.38 -15.16 -13.38
C THR A 263 -8.06 -15.80 -12.04
N TRP A 264 -7.63 -14.99 -11.07
CA TRP A 264 -7.41 -15.46 -9.70
C TRP A 264 -8.68 -16.09 -9.12
N ALA A 265 -9.84 -15.45 -9.31
CA ALA A 265 -11.10 -15.96 -8.82
C ALA A 265 -11.49 -17.29 -9.46
N HIS A 266 -11.33 -17.42 -10.79
CA HIS A 266 -11.52 -18.66 -11.51
C HIS A 266 -10.59 -19.77 -11.00
N ASP A 267 -9.29 -19.48 -10.85
CA ASP A 267 -8.29 -20.45 -10.37
C ASP A 267 -8.54 -20.86 -8.90
N ALA A 268 -9.10 -19.95 -8.10
CA ALA A 268 -9.56 -20.23 -6.75
C ALA A 268 -10.90 -21.00 -6.69
N GLY A 269 -11.50 -21.33 -7.84
CA GLY A 269 -12.78 -22.02 -7.94
C GLY A 269 -13.98 -21.18 -7.47
N LEU A 270 -13.85 -19.85 -7.48
CA LEU A 270 -14.93 -18.95 -7.10
C LEU A 270 -15.87 -18.74 -8.30
N PRO A 271 -17.18 -18.98 -8.15
CA PRO A 271 -18.12 -18.89 -9.26
C PRO A 271 -18.29 -17.44 -9.73
N LEU A 272 -17.89 -17.12 -10.96
CA LEU A 272 -18.04 -15.76 -11.47
C LEU A 272 -19.45 -15.50 -12.01
N ARG A 273 -19.91 -14.26 -11.85
CA ARG A 273 -21.15 -13.79 -12.45
C ARG A 273 -21.03 -13.80 -13.98
N GLY A 274 -21.91 -14.53 -14.65
CA GLY A 274 -21.94 -14.62 -16.12
C GLY A 274 -20.89 -15.55 -16.71
N GLU A 275 -20.15 -16.32 -15.89
CA GLU A 275 -19.35 -17.43 -16.39
C GLU A 275 -20.25 -18.49 -17.04
N ARG A 276 -19.84 -18.96 -18.22
CA ARG A 276 -20.58 -19.98 -18.97
C ARG A 276 -20.53 -21.30 -18.21
N ARG A 277 -21.68 -21.94 -18.03
CA ARG A 277 -21.72 -23.37 -17.71
C ARG A 277 -21.35 -24.15 -18.96
N ALA A 278 -20.68 -25.29 -18.78
CA ALA A 278 -20.49 -26.25 -19.87
C ALA A 278 -21.86 -26.67 -20.43
N GLY A 279 -22.22 -26.17 -21.62
CA GLY A 279 -23.50 -26.45 -22.30
C GLY A 279 -24.37 -25.24 -22.66
N ASP A 280 -24.07 -24.03 -22.20
CA ASP A 280 -24.88 -22.84 -22.52
C ASP A 280 -24.62 -22.26 -23.93
N THR A 281 -25.69 -21.87 -24.63
CA THR A 281 -25.63 -21.21 -25.95
C THR A 281 -25.19 -19.74 -25.80
N PRO A 282 -24.39 -19.18 -26.73
CA PRO A 282 -23.84 -17.82 -26.58
C PRO A 282 -24.94 -16.76 -26.55
N ARG A 283 -25.02 -15.98 -25.46
CA ARG A 283 -25.67 -14.66 -25.46
C ARG A 283 -24.62 -13.61 -25.15
N GLY A 284 -24.72 -12.47 -25.85
CA GLY A 284 -23.70 -11.43 -26.02
C GLY A 284 -22.84 -11.19 -24.79
N VAL A 285 -21.55 -11.49 -24.91
CA VAL A 285 -20.53 -11.15 -23.93
C VAL A 285 -19.99 -9.79 -24.33
N ASP A 286 -19.88 -8.87 -23.37
CA ASP A 286 -19.51 -7.44 -23.57
C ASP A 286 -18.07 -7.24 -24.10
N GLY A 287 -17.34 -8.33 -24.39
CA GLY A 287 -16.09 -8.32 -25.14
C GLY A 287 -14.99 -7.45 -24.52
N ARG A 288 -14.96 -7.28 -23.19
CA ARG A 288 -14.06 -6.32 -22.56
C ARG A 288 -12.64 -6.86 -22.53
N LEU A 289 -11.70 -6.01 -22.94
CA LEU A 289 -10.27 -6.26 -22.94
C LEU A 289 -9.56 -5.08 -22.30
N ARG A 290 -8.66 -5.35 -21.36
CA ARG A 290 -7.87 -4.31 -20.68
C ARG A 290 -6.41 -4.76 -20.54
N ILE A 291 -5.47 -3.85 -20.80
CA ILE A 291 -4.07 -4.06 -20.43
C ILE A 291 -3.94 -3.91 -18.92
N VAL A 292 -3.40 -4.95 -18.28
CA VAL A 292 -3.10 -5.01 -16.84
C VAL A 292 -1.65 -4.59 -16.59
N SER A 293 -0.73 -4.96 -17.48
CA SER A 293 0.68 -4.58 -17.40
C SER A 293 1.26 -4.34 -18.81
N PRO A 294 2.00 -3.24 -19.04
CA PRO A 294 2.22 -2.14 -18.11
C PRO A 294 0.97 -1.26 -17.96
N VAL A 295 0.79 -0.66 -16.78
CA VAL A 295 -0.25 0.37 -16.59
C VAL A 295 0.11 1.59 -17.44
N SER A 296 -0.86 2.20 -18.11
CA SER A 296 -0.60 3.38 -18.93
C SER A 296 -0.03 4.52 -18.08
N GLY A 297 1.08 5.12 -18.53
CA GLY A 297 1.86 6.12 -17.81
C GLY A 297 3.02 5.55 -17.00
N SER A 298 3.20 4.22 -16.95
CA SER A 298 4.30 3.59 -16.22
C SER A 298 5.66 4.04 -16.76
N VAL A 299 6.61 4.25 -15.84
CA VAL A 299 8.02 4.49 -16.17
C VAL A 299 8.85 3.33 -15.60
N PHE A 300 9.61 2.66 -16.46
CA PHE A 300 10.52 1.58 -16.10
C PHE A 300 11.97 2.05 -16.21
N PHE A 301 12.82 1.58 -15.31
CA PHE A 301 14.26 1.81 -15.35
C PHE A 301 14.97 0.49 -15.64
N ILE A 302 15.96 0.54 -16.53
CA ILE A 302 16.85 -0.59 -16.79
C ILE A 302 17.89 -0.66 -15.67
N ALA A 303 17.91 -1.76 -14.92
CA ALA A 303 18.89 -2.02 -13.87
C ALA A 303 20.29 -2.22 -14.46
N ALA A 304 21.30 -1.54 -13.89
CA ALA A 304 22.66 -1.55 -14.42
C ALA A 304 23.37 -2.90 -14.26
N GLU A 305 22.85 -3.73 -13.35
CA GLU A 305 23.36 -5.04 -13.00
C GLU A 305 22.83 -6.15 -13.92
N LEU A 306 21.83 -5.83 -14.75
CA LEU A 306 21.18 -6.78 -15.65
C LEU A 306 21.63 -6.56 -17.08
N ALA A 307 22.15 -7.61 -17.72
CA ALA A 307 22.48 -7.58 -19.15
C ALA A 307 21.25 -7.38 -20.04
N GLN A 308 20.10 -7.92 -19.62
CA GLN A 308 18.80 -7.72 -20.23
C GLN A 308 17.74 -7.70 -19.14
N GLN A 309 16.76 -6.81 -19.27
CA GLN A 309 15.60 -6.76 -18.40
C GLN A 309 14.34 -7.01 -19.23
N GLN A 310 13.42 -7.80 -18.67
CA GLN A 310 12.19 -8.19 -19.34
C GLN A 310 10.98 -7.57 -18.65
N LEU A 311 9.96 -7.26 -19.43
CA LEU A 311 8.66 -6.77 -19.01
C LEU A 311 7.59 -7.79 -19.40
N VAL A 312 6.75 -8.16 -18.43
CA VAL A 312 5.57 -8.98 -18.73
C VAL A 312 4.46 -8.06 -19.24
N LEU A 313 4.11 -8.24 -20.50
CA LEU A 313 2.93 -7.68 -21.13
C LEU A 313 1.75 -8.57 -20.75
N ARG A 314 0.74 -8.00 -20.11
CA ARG A 314 -0.40 -8.75 -19.58
C ARG A 314 -1.68 -8.01 -19.89
N ALA A 315 -2.67 -8.72 -20.42
CA ALA A 315 -4.03 -8.23 -20.52
C ALA A 315 -4.97 -9.13 -19.71
N ALA A 316 -6.14 -8.60 -19.39
CA ALA A 316 -7.25 -9.37 -18.84
C ALA A 316 -8.42 -9.25 -19.81
N ALA A 317 -9.06 -10.38 -20.08
CA ALA A 317 -10.06 -10.52 -21.14
C ALA A 317 -11.31 -11.24 -20.61
N ASP A 318 -12.49 -10.82 -21.07
CA ASP A 318 -13.74 -11.52 -20.76
C ASP A 318 -13.75 -12.95 -21.36
N PRO A 319 -14.54 -13.90 -20.82
CA PRO A 319 -14.60 -15.30 -21.27
C PRO A 319 -14.99 -15.53 -22.74
N GLY A 320 -15.36 -14.48 -23.48
CA GLY A 320 -15.65 -14.53 -24.92
C GLY A 320 -14.44 -14.20 -25.81
N ILE A 321 -13.25 -14.02 -25.23
CA ILE A 321 -11.99 -13.74 -25.91
C ILE A 321 -11.06 -14.94 -25.71
N ASP A 322 -10.83 -15.70 -26.79
CA ASP A 322 -9.96 -16.88 -26.73
C ASP A 322 -8.48 -16.52 -26.88
N ARG A 323 -8.18 -15.44 -27.60
CA ARG A 323 -6.82 -15.03 -27.95
C ARG A 323 -6.67 -13.52 -28.05
N VAL A 324 -5.57 -13.01 -27.50
CA VAL A 324 -5.16 -11.60 -27.56
C VAL A 324 -3.83 -11.48 -28.29
N THR A 325 -3.78 -10.58 -29.27
CA THR A 325 -2.58 -10.17 -29.97
C THR A 325 -1.99 -8.93 -29.30
N PHE A 326 -0.70 -8.97 -28.97
CA PHE A 326 0.04 -7.84 -28.40
C PHE A 326 0.94 -7.20 -29.44
N GLU A 327 0.87 -5.88 -29.56
CA GLU A 327 1.68 -5.04 -30.44
C GLU A 327 2.41 -4.00 -29.61
N VAL A 328 3.72 -3.87 -29.78
CA VAL A 328 4.52 -2.77 -29.20
C VAL A 328 4.99 -1.90 -30.35
N ASP A 329 4.66 -0.61 -30.30
CA ASP A 329 5.01 0.39 -31.32
C ASP A 329 4.57 -0.02 -32.74
N GLY A 330 3.41 -0.69 -32.83
CA GLY A 330 2.84 -1.18 -34.08
C GLY A 330 3.47 -2.48 -34.61
N GLN A 331 4.44 -3.06 -33.90
CA GLN A 331 5.01 -4.36 -34.23
C GLN A 331 4.37 -5.46 -33.37
N VAL A 332 3.87 -6.52 -34.00
CA VAL A 332 3.32 -7.68 -33.30
C VAL A 332 4.43 -8.38 -32.54
N VAL A 333 4.30 -8.42 -31.21
CA VAL A 333 5.22 -9.12 -30.30
C VAL A 333 4.81 -10.58 -30.14
N GLY A 334 3.51 -10.87 -30.22
CA GLY A 334 2.98 -12.23 -30.22
C GLY A 334 1.51 -12.30 -29.87
N GLU A 335 1.03 -13.52 -29.70
CA GLU A 335 -0.34 -13.82 -29.26
C GLU A 335 -0.30 -14.69 -28.00
N ALA A 336 -1.23 -14.45 -27.08
CA ALA A 336 -1.45 -15.30 -25.93
C ALA A 336 -2.95 -15.62 -25.76
N ALA A 337 -3.24 -16.81 -25.24
CA ALA A 337 -4.59 -17.33 -25.08
C ALA A 337 -5.01 -17.37 -23.61
N GLY A 338 -6.32 -17.54 -23.38
CA GLY A 338 -6.92 -17.64 -22.05
C GLY A 338 -7.41 -16.31 -21.49
N ALA A 339 -7.96 -16.34 -20.28
CA ALA A 339 -8.52 -15.16 -19.60
C ALA A 339 -7.46 -14.15 -19.09
N ASP A 340 -6.20 -14.60 -18.98
CA ASP A 340 -5.05 -13.81 -18.54
C ASP A 340 -3.86 -13.90 -19.51
N PRO A 341 -4.01 -13.45 -20.75
CA PRO A 341 -2.97 -13.60 -21.75
C PRO A 341 -1.74 -12.78 -21.37
N GLN A 342 -0.58 -13.45 -21.39
CA GLN A 342 0.70 -12.87 -20.99
C GLN A 342 1.78 -13.19 -22.03
N LEU A 343 2.67 -12.21 -22.26
CA LEU A 343 3.88 -12.35 -23.06
C LEU A 343 5.03 -11.62 -22.38
N VAL A 344 6.26 -12.04 -22.69
CA VAL A 344 7.47 -11.40 -22.20
C VAL A 344 8.07 -10.57 -23.33
N TRP A 345 8.38 -9.31 -23.04
CA TRP A 345 9.02 -8.39 -23.97
C TRP A 345 10.30 -7.83 -23.34
N THR A 346 11.39 -7.78 -24.12
CA THR A 346 12.66 -7.23 -23.63
C THR A 346 12.59 -5.70 -23.63
N LEU A 347 12.89 -5.08 -22.48
CA LEU A 347 12.89 -3.63 -22.32
C LEU A 347 13.87 -2.98 -23.29
N GLN A 348 13.38 -1.98 -24.02
CA GLN A 348 14.17 -1.11 -24.89
C GLN A 348 14.01 0.33 -24.38
N PRO A 349 15.06 1.18 -24.37
CA PRO A 349 14.91 2.58 -23.98
C PRO A 349 14.00 3.35 -24.94
N GLY A 350 13.11 4.18 -24.41
CA GLY A 350 12.22 5.02 -25.20
C GLY A 350 10.80 5.10 -24.63
N ARG A 351 9.95 5.86 -25.32
CA ARG A 351 8.50 5.84 -25.09
C ARG A 351 7.88 4.81 -26.01
N HIS A 352 7.06 3.95 -25.43
CA HIS A 352 6.44 2.81 -26.09
C HIS A 352 4.92 2.86 -25.97
N SER A 353 4.25 2.31 -26.97
CA SER A 353 2.80 2.10 -27.00
C SER A 353 2.51 0.61 -27.11
N LEU A 354 1.95 0.03 -26.05
CA LEU A 354 1.42 -1.33 -26.06
C LEU A 354 -0.04 -1.29 -26.50
N ARG A 355 -0.37 -2.02 -27.56
CA ARG A 355 -1.75 -2.31 -27.97
C ARG A 355 -2.05 -3.78 -27.77
N ALA A 356 -3.17 -4.08 -27.11
CA ALA A 356 -3.72 -5.42 -27.01
C ALA A 356 -5.03 -5.46 -27.80
N SER A 357 -5.21 -6.47 -28.64
CA SER A 357 -6.43 -6.62 -29.44
C SER A 357 -6.89 -8.07 -29.53
N ALA A 358 -8.20 -8.25 -29.66
CA ALA A 358 -8.85 -9.56 -29.77
C ALA A 358 -10.02 -9.51 -30.74
N ARG A 359 -10.31 -10.64 -31.38
CA ARG A 359 -11.53 -10.82 -32.16
C ARG A 359 -12.60 -11.44 -31.29
N LEU A 360 -13.79 -10.85 -31.30
CA LEU A 360 -14.94 -11.32 -30.55
C LEU A 360 -15.70 -12.37 -31.37
N LEU A 361 -16.47 -13.21 -30.67
CA LEU A 361 -17.25 -14.30 -31.28
C LEU A 361 -18.33 -13.81 -32.27
N ASP A 362 -18.78 -12.56 -32.13
CA ASP A 362 -19.74 -11.91 -33.03
C ASP A 362 -19.08 -11.26 -34.26
N GLY A 363 -17.77 -11.44 -34.43
CA GLY A 363 -16.99 -10.86 -35.52
C GLY A 363 -16.49 -9.45 -35.24
N GLY A 364 -16.85 -8.84 -34.10
CA GLY A 364 -16.31 -7.57 -33.63
C GLY A 364 -14.84 -7.66 -33.21
N THR A 365 -14.24 -6.51 -32.91
CA THR A 365 -12.88 -6.43 -32.37
C THR A 365 -12.87 -5.61 -31.08
N ALA A 366 -12.19 -6.13 -30.07
CA ALA A 366 -11.87 -5.40 -28.85
C ALA A 366 -10.41 -4.99 -28.91
N ALA A 367 -10.11 -3.73 -28.60
CA ALA A 367 -8.73 -3.26 -28.54
C ALA A 367 -8.57 -2.21 -27.44
N THR A 368 -7.38 -2.19 -26.84
CA THR A 368 -6.99 -1.23 -25.81
C THR A 368 -5.52 -0.90 -25.98
N THR A 369 -5.13 0.30 -25.57
CA THR A 369 -3.76 0.79 -25.66
C THR A 369 -3.29 1.31 -24.30
N ALA A 370 -2.03 1.09 -23.98
CA ALA A 370 -1.34 1.66 -22.84
C ALA A 370 0.01 2.23 -23.29
N THR A 371 0.35 3.44 -22.86
CA THR A 371 1.65 4.04 -23.15
C THR A 371 2.56 3.91 -21.95
N PHE A 372 3.85 3.67 -22.14
CA PHE A 372 4.83 3.60 -21.04
C PHE A 372 6.18 4.14 -21.50
N GLU A 373 7.03 4.51 -20.56
CA GLU A 373 8.38 5.00 -20.82
C GLU A 373 9.40 4.07 -20.20
N VAL A 374 10.45 3.76 -20.93
CA VAL A 374 11.60 3.00 -20.45
C VAL A 374 12.78 3.94 -20.49
N LYS A 375 13.25 4.31 -19.31
CA LYS A 375 14.45 5.11 -19.16
C LYS A 375 15.65 4.19 -19.05
N GLY A 376 16.66 4.48 -19.86
CA GLY A 376 18.02 4.08 -19.53
C GLY A 376 18.46 4.77 -18.23
N ARG A 377 19.66 4.46 -17.77
CA ARG A 377 20.33 5.41 -16.88
C ARG A 377 20.47 6.77 -17.54
#